data_AF-K1TS85-F1
#
_entry.id   AF-K1TS85-F1
#
_cell.length_a   1.000
_cell.length_b   1.000
_cell.length_c   1.000
_cell.angle_alpha   90.00
_cell.angle_beta   90.00
_cell.angle_gamma   90.00
#
_symmetry.space_group_name_H-M   'P 1'
#
loop_
_entity.id
_entity.type
_entity.pdbx_description
1 polymer ?
#
loop_
_entity_poly.entity_id
_entity_poly.type
_entity_poly.pdbx_seq_one_letter_code
_entity_poly.pdbx_strand_id
1 'polypeptide(L)'
;MLTAVQVALRQVIGAYAIAILDKRNPNQIIAARKQSPLVVGIGKDGEFYLGSDASPIIEYTDKVVYLEDGNIAVMRLGEELQVVNIQNVKLNPEVQTVDIDLGQIEKGGFPHFMLKEIFEQPECLRNCMRGRVVSRTVETRVMT
;
A
#
# COMPACT_ATOMS: atom_id res chain seq x y z
N MET A 1 -19.49 3.75 -16.29
CA MET A 1 -18.76 4.42 -15.19
C MET A 1 -17.34 4.81 -15.60
N LEU A 2 -16.48 3.86 -15.99
CA LEU A 2 -15.08 4.14 -16.38
C LEU A 2 -14.90 5.32 -17.34
N THR A 3 -15.64 5.35 -18.46
CA THR A 3 -15.52 6.43 -19.46
C THR A 3 -15.84 7.81 -18.86
N ALA A 4 -16.82 7.91 -17.97
CA ALA A 4 -17.16 9.17 -17.31
C ALA A 4 -16.01 9.63 -16.39
N VAL A 5 -15.40 8.70 -15.65
CA VAL A 5 -14.22 8.98 -14.81
C VAL A 5 -13.04 9.43 -15.68
N GLN A 6 -12.76 8.75 -16.80
CA GLN A 6 -11.68 9.13 -17.72
C GLN A 6 -11.87 10.54 -18.29
N VAL A 7 -13.09 10.90 -18.69
CA VAL A 7 -13.40 12.25 -19.19
C VAL A 7 -13.22 13.29 -18.09
N ALA A 8 -13.72 13.02 -16.87
CA ALA A 8 -13.58 13.93 -15.74
C ALA A 8 -12.11 14.16 -15.36
N LEU A 9 -11.31 13.09 -15.28
CA LEU A 9 -9.90 13.18 -14.87
C LEU A 9 -9.02 13.96 -15.85
N ARG A 10 -9.45 14.17 -17.11
CA ARG A 10 -8.74 15.06 -18.06
C ARG A 10 -8.81 16.54 -17.64
N GLN A 11 -9.80 16.90 -16.82
CA GLN A 11 -9.99 18.27 -16.33
C GLN A 11 -9.41 18.47 -14.92
N VAL A 12 -9.04 17.39 -14.22
CA VAL A 12 -8.52 17.46 -12.86
C VAL A 12 -7.03 17.79 -12.89
N ILE A 13 -6.66 18.89 -12.24
CA ILE A 13 -5.29 19.34 -12.08
C ILE A 13 -4.92 19.22 -10.59
N GLY A 14 -3.79 18.58 -10.31
CA GLY A 14 -3.29 18.36 -8.96
C GLY A 14 -3.00 16.89 -8.66
N ALA A 15 -2.72 16.61 -7.39
CA ALA A 15 -2.55 15.27 -6.85
C ALA A 15 -3.88 14.73 -6.32
N TYR A 16 -4.14 13.45 -6.54
CA TYR A 16 -5.35 12.78 -6.08
C TYR A 16 -5.15 11.28 -5.89
N ALA A 17 -5.89 10.70 -4.95
CA ALA A 17 -6.18 9.28 -4.86
C ALA A 17 -7.67 9.17 -4.50
N ILE A 18 -8.49 8.67 -5.42
CA ILE A 18 -9.94 8.70 -5.30
C ILE A 18 -10.56 7.33 -5.58
N ALA A 19 -11.68 7.07 -4.90
CA ALA A 19 -12.57 5.95 -5.16
C ALA A 19 -13.94 6.49 -5.56
N ILE A 20 -14.48 5.98 -6.66
CA ILE A 20 -15.77 6.39 -7.22
C ILE A 20 -16.71 5.20 -7.16
N LEU A 21 -17.87 5.43 -6.56
CA LEU A 21 -18.97 4.48 -6.44
C LEU A 21 -20.22 5.05 -7.14
N ASP A 22 -20.98 4.21 -7.82
CA ASP A 22 -22.30 4.56 -8.36
C ASP A 22 -23.36 3.71 -7.65
N LYS A 23 -24.32 4.35 -6.97
CA LYS A 23 -25.42 3.67 -6.28
C LYS A 23 -26.21 2.74 -7.20
N ARG A 24 -26.25 3.03 -8.51
CA ARG A 24 -26.94 2.20 -9.51
C ARG A 24 -26.11 0.99 -9.96
N ASN A 25 -24.81 0.99 -9.67
CA ASN A 25 -23.91 -0.12 -9.95
C ASN A 25 -23.08 -0.46 -8.70
N PRO A 26 -23.71 -1.04 -7.66
CA PRO A 26 -23.07 -1.25 -6.35
C PRO A 26 -21.91 -2.25 -6.39
N ASN A 27 -21.84 -3.10 -7.41
CA ASN A 27 -20.81 -4.14 -7.53
C ASN A 27 -19.54 -3.65 -8.24
N GLN A 28 -19.42 -2.34 -8.49
CA GLN A 28 -18.27 -1.76 -9.16
C GLN A 28 -17.71 -0.56 -8.40
N ILE A 29 -16.39 -0.54 -8.27
CA ILE A 29 -15.63 0.62 -7.79
C ILE A 29 -14.59 0.98 -8.84
N ILE A 30 -14.50 2.27 -9.17
CA ILE A 30 -13.37 2.81 -9.96
C ILE A 30 -12.45 3.53 -8.99
N ALA A 31 -11.17 3.18 -9.00
CA ALA A 31 -10.16 3.91 -8.24
C ALA A 31 -9.14 4.52 -9.19
N ALA A 32 -8.68 5.73 -8.90
CA ALA A 32 -7.70 6.42 -9.73
C ALA A 32 -6.74 7.22 -8.87
N ARG A 33 -5.48 7.30 -9.31
CA ARG A 33 -4.47 8.12 -8.63
C ARG A 33 -3.62 8.98 -9.56
N LYS A 34 -3.04 10.01 -8.97
CA LYS A 34 -1.96 10.83 -9.50
C LYS A 34 -1.22 11.47 -8.32
N GLN A 35 0.06 11.18 -8.16
CA GLN A 35 0.95 11.75 -7.15
C GLN A 35 0.44 11.58 -5.70
N SER A 36 -0.39 10.58 -5.44
CA SER A 36 -0.83 10.18 -4.10
C SER A 36 -0.90 8.65 -4.06
N PRO A 37 -0.45 8.01 -2.96
CA PRO A 37 -0.37 6.56 -2.87
C PRO A 37 -1.78 5.95 -2.87
N LEU A 38 -1.92 4.84 -3.59
CA LEU A 38 -3.17 4.10 -3.67
C LEU A 38 -2.84 2.63 -3.93
N VAL A 39 -3.36 1.76 -3.07
CA VAL A 39 -3.10 0.33 -3.03
C VAL A 39 -4.41 -0.41 -3.17
N VAL A 40 -4.43 -1.41 -4.05
CA VAL A 40 -5.55 -2.33 -4.23
C VAL A 40 -5.17 -3.69 -3.65
N GLY A 41 -5.86 -4.14 -2.61
CA GLY A 41 -5.77 -5.51 -2.12
C GLY A 41 -6.64 -6.46 -2.94
N ILE A 42 -6.12 -7.65 -3.24
CA ILE A 42 -6.82 -8.69 -3.99
C ILE A 42 -7.21 -9.80 -3.00
N GLY A 43 -8.49 -9.85 -2.64
CA GLY A 43 -9.04 -10.82 -1.71
C GLY A 43 -9.33 -12.18 -2.35
N LYS A 44 -9.95 -13.07 -1.55
CA LYS A 44 -10.52 -14.32 -2.05
C LYS A 44 -11.82 -14.03 -2.81
N ASP A 45 -12.24 -14.97 -3.66
CA ASP A 45 -13.54 -14.93 -4.36
C ASP A 45 -13.82 -13.63 -5.15
N GLY A 46 -12.76 -12.95 -5.62
CA GLY A 46 -12.86 -11.71 -6.40
C GLY A 46 -13.25 -10.48 -5.57
N GLU A 47 -12.99 -10.49 -4.26
CA GLU A 47 -13.09 -9.31 -3.41
C GLU A 47 -11.91 -8.34 -3.63
N PHE A 48 -12.17 -7.06 -3.42
CA PHE A 48 -11.16 -6.02 -3.51
C PHE A 48 -11.18 -5.11 -2.29
N TYR A 49 -9.99 -4.74 -1.85
CA TYR A 49 -9.76 -3.79 -0.75
C TYR A 49 -9.02 -2.58 -1.31
N LEU A 50 -9.27 -1.39 -0.77
CA LEU A 50 -8.63 -0.16 -1.26
C LEU A 50 -8.14 0.66 -0.06
N GLY A 51 -6.90 1.14 -0.14
CA GLY A 51 -6.29 1.94 0.92
C GLY A 51 -5.18 2.83 0.36
N SER A 52 -4.75 3.81 1.16
CA SER A 52 -3.56 4.62 0.85
C SER A 52 -2.25 3.89 1.16
N ASP A 53 -2.33 2.80 1.91
CA ASP A 53 -1.23 1.93 2.33
C ASP A 53 -1.74 0.48 2.46
N ALA A 54 -0.84 -0.50 2.52
CA ALA A 54 -1.17 -1.93 2.65
C ALA A 54 -1.56 -2.35 4.09
N SER A 55 -1.16 -1.59 5.11
CA SER A 55 -1.37 -1.92 6.53
C SER A 55 -2.83 -2.25 6.89
N PRO A 56 -3.87 -1.48 6.49
CA PRO A 56 -5.26 -1.83 6.80
C PRO A 56 -5.83 -2.96 5.92
N ILE A 57 -5.09 -3.40 4.90
CA ILE A 57 -5.52 -4.43 3.94
C ILE A 57 -4.98 -5.80 4.36
N ILE A 58 -3.83 -5.85 5.03
CA ILE A 58 -3.08 -7.08 5.26
C ILE A 58 -3.80 -8.12 6.12
N GLU A 59 -4.72 -7.66 7.00
CA GLU A 59 -5.60 -8.56 7.76
C GLU A 59 -6.55 -9.37 6.86
N TYR A 60 -6.84 -8.87 5.67
CA TYR A 60 -7.74 -9.49 4.70
C TYR A 60 -7.01 -10.19 3.55
N THR A 61 -5.88 -9.65 3.10
CA THR A 61 -5.07 -10.22 2.04
C THR A 61 -3.63 -9.71 2.04
N ASP A 62 -2.67 -10.60 1.78
CA ASP A 62 -1.25 -10.29 1.58
C ASP A 62 -0.93 -9.89 0.13
N LYS A 63 -1.89 -10.05 -0.80
CA LYS A 63 -1.71 -9.72 -2.22
C LYS A 63 -2.20 -8.31 -2.51
N VAL A 64 -1.29 -7.45 -2.95
CA VAL A 64 -1.60 -6.06 -3.27
C VAL A 64 -1.06 -5.64 -4.63
N VAL A 65 -1.69 -4.62 -5.19
CA VAL A 65 -1.24 -3.90 -6.37
C VAL A 65 -1.08 -2.43 -5.99
N TYR A 66 0.15 -1.93 -6.08
CA TYR A 66 0.42 -0.50 -5.98
C TYR A 66 0.09 0.15 -7.32
N LEU A 67 -0.86 1.07 -7.35
CA LEU A 67 -1.17 1.79 -8.58
C LEU A 67 -0.05 2.79 -8.88
N GLU A 68 0.26 2.95 -10.16
CA GLU A 68 1.13 4.00 -10.69
C GLU A 68 0.34 5.26 -11.05
N ASP A 69 1.06 6.34 -11.35
CA ASP A 69 0.44 7.60 -11.73
C ASP A 69 -0.34 7.51 -13.04
N GLY A 70 -1.58 7.99 -13.01
CA GLY A 70 -2.48 7.94 -14.15
C GLY A 70 -3.17 6.59 -14.35
N ASN A 71 -2.89 5.61 -13.50
CA ASN A 71 -3.60 4.34 -13.52
C ASN A 71 -5.00 4.49 -12.91
N ILE A 72 -5.92 3.75 -13.52
CA ILE A 72 -7.31 3.62 -13.12
C ILE A 72 -7.57 2.14 -12.89
N ALA A 73 -7.84 1.76 -11.65
CA ALA A 73 -8.31 0.44 -11.29
C ALA A 73 -9.84 0.35 -11.48
N VAL A 74 -10.26 -0.73 -12.11
CA VAL A 74 -11.65 -1.08 -12.35
C VAL A 74 -11.90 -2.38 -11.61
N MET A 75 -12.56 -2.27 -10.45
CA MET A 75 -12.84 -3.38 -9.57
C MET A 75 -14.31 -3.74 -9.72
N ARG A 76 -14.58 -4.98 -10.15
CA ARG A 76 -15.92 -5.56 -10.22
C ARG A 76 -15.94 -6.82 -9.39
N LEU A 77 -16.89 -6.91 -8.47
CA LEU A 77 -16.99 -8.05 -7.57
C LEU A 77 -17.07 -9.37 -8.36
N GLY A 78 -16.17 -10.33 -8.05
CA GLY A 78 -16.11 -11.63 -8.71
C GLY A 78 -15.35 -11.66 -10.04
N GLU A 79 -14.79 -10.54 -10.50
CA GLU A 79 -13.92 -10.48 -11.68
C GLU A 79 -12.45 -10.23 -11.28
N GLU A 80 -11.53 -10.43 -12.22
CA GLU A 80 -10.13 -10.03 -12.03
C GLU A 80 -9.96 -8.51 -12.03
N LEU A 81 -8.95 -8.02 -11.31
CA LEU A 81 -8.57 -6.61 -11.33
C LEU A 81 -8.21 -6.17 -12.74
N GLN A 82 -8.92 -5.16 -13.24
CA GLN A 82 -8.56 -4.50 -14.49
C GLN A 82 -7.92 -3.16 -14.19
N VAL A 83 -6.72 -2.92 -14.75
CA VAL A 83 -6.08 -1.60 -14.69
C VAL A 83 -5.96 -1.04 -16.09
N VAL A 84 -6.33 0.22 -16.24
CA VAL A 84 -6.22 0.97 -17.49
C VAL A 84 -5.61 2.34 -17.23
N ASN A 85 -5.10 2.99 -18.26
CA ASN A 85 -4.77 4.42 -18.20
C ASN A 85 -5.95 5.30 -18.63
N ILE A 86 -5.73 6.63 -18.61
CA ILE A 86 -6.73 7.63 -19.02
C ILE A 86 -7.11 7.56 -20.52
N GLN A 87 -6.27 6.93 -21.34
CA GLN A 87 -6.52 6.63 -22.76
C GLN A 87 -7.22 5.28 -22.97
N ASN A 88 -7.62 4.59 -21.88
CA ASN A 88 -8.27 3.28 -21.91
C ASN A 88 -7.41 2.13 -22.45
N VAL A 89 -6.08 2.27 -22.39
CA VAL A 89 -5.14 1.18 -22.69
C VAL A 89 -5.05 0.27 -21.47
N LYS A 90 -5.25 -1.03 -21.66
CA LYS A 90 -5.10 -2.04 -20.60
C LYS A 90 -3.64 -2.13 -20.15
N LEU A 91 -3.44 -2.15 -18.84
CA LEU A 91 -2.15 -2.29 -18.18
C LEU A 91 -2.11 -3.62 -17.42
N ASN A 92 -0.92 -4.18 -17.25
CA ASN A 92 -0.69 -5.41 -16.49
C ASN A 92 0.06 -5.03 -15.21
N PRO A 93 -0.65 -4.74 -14.11
CA PRO A 93 -0.01 -4.42 -12.85
C PRO A 93 0.68 -5.66 -12.27
N GLU A 94 1.79 -5.45 -11.56
CA GLU A 94 2.43 -6.49 -10.78
C GLU A 94 1.69 -6.69 -9.45
N VAL A 95 1.29 -7.95 -9.18
CA VAL A 95 0.75 -8.33 -7.87
C VAL A 95 1.92 -8.65 -6.95
N GLN A 96 2.03 -7.90 -5.85
CA GLN A 96 3.07 -8.08 -4.86
C GLN A 96 2.50 -8.78 -3.62
N THR A 97 3.28 -9.68 -3.04
CA THR A 97 2.98 -10.24 -1.71
C THR A 97 3.67 -9.38 -0.66
N VAL A 98 2.89 -8.81 0.23
CA VAL A 98 3.38 -7.95 1.32
C VAL A 98 3.72 -8.83 2.52
N ASP A 99 5.00 -8.84 2.88
CA ASP A 99 5.52 -9.50 4.08
C ASP A 99 5.63 -8.46 5.20
N ILE A 100 4.48 -8.09 5.79
CA ILE A 100 4.45 -7.30 7.03
C ILE A 100 4.03 -8.24 8.14
N ASP A 101 4.88 -8.37 9.14
CA ASP A 101 4.56 -9.06 10.39
C ASP A 101 3.46 -8.28 11.11
N LEU A 102 2.27 -8.87 11.21
CA LEU A 102 1.11 -8.29 11.91
C LEU A 102 1.46 -7.85 13.35
N GLY A 103 2.39 -8.53 14.02
CA GLY A 103 2.84 -8.14 15.36
C GLY A 103 3.52 -6.77 15.42
N GLN A 104 4.11 -6.31 14.31
CA GLN A 104 4.79 -5.01 14.23
C GLN A 104 3.80 -3.83 14.16
N ILE A 105 2.61 -4.05 13.60
CA ILE A 105 1.57 -3.01 13.46
C ILE A 105 0.62 -2.95 14.67
N GLU A 106 0.70 -3.94 15.56
CA GLU A 106 -0.08 -3.97 16.81
C GLU A 106 0.63 -3.26 17.96
N LYS A 107 -0.08 -3.02 19.08
CA LYS A 107 0.50 -2.42 20.28
C LYS A 107 1.42 -3.38 21.06
N GLY A 108 1.45 -4.68 20.75
CA GLY A 108 2.36 -5.64 21.38
C GLY A 108 2.29 -5.69 22.91
N GLY A 109 1.11 -5.45 23.50
CA GLY A 109 0.91 -5.41 24.96
C GLY A 109 1.20 -4.05 25.63
N PHE A 110 1.64 -3.04 24.90
CA PHE A 110 1.82 -1.68 25.43
C PHE A 110 0.49 -0.89 25.44
N PRO A 111 0.30 0.05 26.38
CA PRO A 111 -0.89 0.91 26.41
C PRO A 111 -0.98 1.89 25.21
N HIS A 112 0.17 2.33 24.68
CA HIS A 112 0.26 3.33 23.60
C HIS A 112 1.35 2.95 22.59
N PHE A 113 1.12 3.23 21.29
CA PHE A 113 2.10 3.02 20.22
C PHE A 113 3.40 3.78 20.49
N MET A 114 3.32 5.04 20.95
CA MET A 114 4.51 5.81 21.32
C MET A 114 5.38 5.10 22.35
N LEU A 115 4.78 4.44 23.35
CA LEU A 115 5.53 3.71 24.37
C LEU A 115 6.17 2.44 23.79
N LYS A 116 5.43 1.67 22.98
CA LYS A 116 5.97 0.54 22.22
C LYS A 116 7.19 0.97 21.40
N GLU A 117 7.03 1.98 20.55
CA GLU A 117 8.08 2.46 19.64
C GLU A 117 9.32 2.99 20.37
N ILE A 118 9.16 3.64 21.54
CA ILE A 118 10.29 4.02 22.40
C ILE A 118 11.06 2.80 22.90
N PHE A 119 10.35 1.75 23.34
CA PHE A 119 10.97 0.52 23.85
C PHE A 119 11.56 -0.36 22.74
N GLU A 120 11.07 -0.26 21.51
CA GLU A 120 11.58 -0.99 20.34
C GLU A 120 12.88 -0.37 19.76
N GLN A 121 13.22 0.88 20.12
CA GLN A 121 14.41 1.58 19.61
C GLN A 121 15.72 0.77 19.62
N PRO A 122 16.07 0.00 20.69
CA PRO A 122 17.31 -0.77 20.71
C PRO A 122 17.33 -1.87 19.63
N GLU A 123 16.20 -2.52 19.39
CA GLU A 123 16.08 -3.52 18.34
C GLU A 123 16.04 -2.88 16.96
N CYS A 124 15.27 -1.79 16.79
CA CYS A 124 15.26 -1.01 15.55
C CYS A 124 16.67 -0.60 15.13
N LEU A 125 17.49 -0.09 16.06
CA LEU A 125 18.86 0.30 15.78
C LEU A 125 19.73 -0.89 15.34
N ARG A 126 19.61 -2.04 16.01
CA ARG A 126 20.31 -3.28 15.60
C ARG A 126 19.88 -3.73 14.21
N ASN A 127 18.59 -3.65 13.88
CA ASN A 127 18.04 -4.01 12.57
C ASN A 127 18.55 -3.08 11.47
N CYS A 128 18.62 -1.77 11.73
CA CYS A 128 19.20 -0.80 10.80
C CYS A 128 20.68 -1.10 10.50
N MET A 129 21.47 -1.49 11.51
CA MET A 129 22.90 -1.79 11.35
C MET A 129 23.18 -3.19 10.77
N ARG A 130 22.26 -4.14 10.92
CA ARG A 130 22.41 -5.53 10.48
C ARG A 130 22.77 -5.61 9.00
N GLY A 131 23.86 -6.30 8.68
CA GLY A 131 24.36 -6.43 7.31
C GLY A 131 24.97 -5.16 6.70
N ARG A 132 24.96 -4.02 7.41
CA ARG A 132 25.54 -2.74 6.96
C ARG A 132 26.79 -2.34 7.74
N VAL A 133 26.93 -2.80 8.98
CA VAL A 133 28.12 -2.59 9.82
C VAL A 133 28.82 -3.91 10.06
N VAL A 134 30.07 -4.01 9.58
CA VAL A 134 30.96 -5.13 9.90
C VAL A 134 31.71 -4.75 11.17
N SER A 135 31.57 -5.54 12.23
CA SER A 135 32.29 -5.32 13.49
C SER A 135 33.80 -5.49 13.27
N ARG A 136 34.50 -4.40 12.93
CA ARG A 136 35.93 -4.29 13.21
C ARG A 136 36.06 -3.81 14.64
N THR A 137 36.56 -4.69 15.50
CA THR A 137 36.98 -4.36 16.87
C THR A 137 37.89 -3.13 16.82
N VAL A 138 37.42 -2.01 17.36
CA VAL A 138 38.29 -0.88 17.67
C VAL A 138 38.79 -1.11 19.08
N GLU A 139 39.98 -1.69 19.22
CA GLU A 139 40.69 -1.71 20.50
C GLU A 139 41.14 -0.28 20.82
N THR A 140 40.36 0.46 21.59
CA THR A 140 40.87 1.64 22.28
C THR A 140 41.74 1.18 23.43
N ARG A 141 43.06 1.08 23.19
CA ARG A 141 44.06 1.08 24.27
C ARG A 141 44.00 2.45 24.94
N VAL A 142 43.41 2.50 26.13
CA VAL A 142 43.63 3.61 27.05
C VAL A 142 45.09 3.49 27.50
N MET A 143 45.96 4.38 27.02
CA MET A 143 47.29 4.53 27.61
C MET A 143 47.11 5.30 28.91
N THR A 144 47.33 4.58 30.02
CA THR A 144 47.56 5.14 31.35
C THR A 144 48.94 5.78 31.43
#